data_AF-A0A665ULY0-F1
#
_entry.id   AF-A0A665ULY0-F1
#
_cell.length_a   1.000
_cell.length_b   1.000
_cell.length_c   1.000
_cell.angle_alpha   90.00
_cell.angle_beta   90.00
_cell.angle_gamma   90.00
#
_symmetry.space_group_name_H-M   'P 1'
#
loop_
_entity.id
_entity.type
_entity.pdbx_description
1 polymer ?
#
loop_
_entity_poly.entity_id
_entity_poly.type
_entity_poly.pdbx_seq_one_letter_code
_entity_poly.pdbx_strand_id
1 'polypeptide(L)'
;MLQLSSATTVRGLACSCWSLNVFFHCFQMDNIDAMFTHLLGEIDHLSQSLSPEADPPEVDPASLKESTFSIGFTNLYESLNELEDHDLDALVADLGSRSTQQGLCAEQQSSSVQHRHAPPPAVTQHSEAPPNRAELSGAPQTRQPQTKGERVKLALEKLKEAKVTKLIVKVMMSDDSSKTLMVDERQTVREVLDKLFEKTHCDCSIHWSLCENNPELLIERGFEDHESLVELLSSWTRHSENKIYFVSRPQKYVMFTDPQIFYMWKKKRSVFSGTDEMTKQLLIKEHFEGTTVITPNIEGSLYLKENGKKVWKPRYFVLRASGIYYVPKGKTKSSSDLTCFATFEKVNIYITFNYKQKYRAPTNFCFMLKHPCIQKESEHIKFLCCDDEHTLLLWVNSIRIAKYGTALYKNYQAAVSKASTWQLMQSAAQKDRSKSHPIGISTQRDLPLPKIPDDEGFSQESPPDFIPPPPGHTHI
;
A
#
# COMPACT_ATOMS: atom_id res chain seq x y z
N MET A 1 88.66 24.02 -29.87
CA MET A 1 87.34 24.62 -30.19
C MET A 1 87.11 25.69 -29.12
N LEU A 2 87.31 26.95 -29.51
CA LEU A 2 87.31 28.18 -28.69
C LEU A 2 85.88 28.50 -28.19
N GLN A 3 85.64 28.79 -26.91
CA GLN A 3 85.77 30.06 -26.16
C GLN A 3 84.58 31.04 -26.31
N LEU A 4 84.07 31.47 -25.13
CA LEU A 4 83.39 32.73 -24.76
C LEU A 4 81.84 32.88 -24.81
N SER A 5 81.33 33.11 -23.57
CA SER A 5 80.55 34.28 -23.13
C SER A 5 79.00 34.26 -23.14
N SER A 6 78.44 34.12 -21.92
CA SER A 6 77.47 35.03 -21.25
C SER A 6 76.40 35.75 -22.09
N ALA A 7 75.12 35.53 -21.75
CA ALA A 7 74.18 36.57 -21.29
C ALA A 7 72.72 36.05 -21.15
N THR A 8 72.16 36.25 -19.95
CA THR A 8 70.76 36.69 -19.66
C THR A 8 69.61 35.88 -20.30
N THR A 9 68.75 35.17 -19.55
CA THR A 9 67.69 35.79 -18.75
C THR A 9 66.94 34.71 -17.96
N VAL A 10 66.84 34.91 -16.64
CA VAL A 10 65.88 34.25 -15.75
C VAL A 10 64.45 34.62 -16.19
N ARG A 11 63.68 33.66 -16.70
CA ARG A 11 62.23 33.77 -16.86
C ARG A 11 61.56 32.57 -16.19
N GLY A 12 60.74 32.82 -15.18
CA GLY A 12 59.67 31.89 -14.81
C GLY A 12 59.57 31.44 -13.35
N LEU A 13 59.90 32.28 -12.36
CA LEU A 13 59.25 32.19 -11.05
C LEU A 13 58.29 33.37 -10.93
N ALA A 14 57.06 33.17 -11.42
CA ALA A 14 55.83 33.89 -11.05
C ALA A 14 54.73 33.61 -12.09
N CYS A 15 54.07 32.46 -12.01
CA CYS A 15 52.68 32.32 -12.47
C CYS A 15 52.05 31.03 -11.95
N SER A 16 52.03 30.90 -10.63
CA SER A 16 51.22 29.91 -9.93
C SER A 16 50.45 30.62 -8.82
N CYS A 17 49.64 31.61 -9.19
CA CYS A 17 48.58 32.15 -8.31
C CYS A 17 47.53 33.03 -9.01
N TRP A 18 47.46 33.09 -10.36
CA TRP A 18 46.55 33.99 -11.08
C TRP A 18 45.79 33.33 -12.25
N SER A 19 45.50 32.03 -12.16
CA SER A 19 44.54 31.37 -13.08
C SER A 19 43.30 30.81 -12.39
N LEU A 20 43.04 31.25 -11.15
CA LEU A 20 41.80 30.99 -10.43
C LEU A 20 40.77 32.13 -10.55
N ASN A 21 41.07 33.19 -11.31
CA ASN A 21 40.21 34.38 -11.41
C ASN A 21 39.70 34.72 -12.82
N VAL A 22 39.77 33.78 -13.78
CA VAL A 22 39.20 33.98 -15.13
C VAL A 22 38.20 32.89 -15.54
N PHE A 23 37.91 31.91 -14.66
CA PHE A 23 36.87 30.89 -14.88
C PHE A 23 35.57 31.17 -14.11
N PHE A 24 35.39 32.40 -13.61
CA PHE A 24 34.23 32.80 -12.82
C PHE A 24 33.49 34.03 -13.37
N HIS A 25 33.65 34.34 -14.66
CA HIS A 25 33.00 35.49 -15.29
C HIS A 25 32.41 35.16 -16.67
N CYS A 26 31.57 34.13 -16.76
CA CYS A 26 30.57 34.00 -17.83
C CYS A 26 29.52 32.92 -17.53
N PHE A 27 28.96 32.92 -16.32
CA PHE A 27 27.65 32.31 -16.07
C PHE A 27 26.71 33.45 -15.71
N GLN A 28 25.74 33.70 -16.60
CA GLN A 28 24.72 34.75 -16.48
C GLN A 28 24.05 34.71 -15.10
N MET A 29 24.21 35.78 -14.32
CA MET A 29 23.42 36.02 -13.10
C MET A 29 21.92 36.27 -13.41
N ASP A 30 21.56 36.50 -14.66
CA ASP A 30 20.17 36.81 -15.07
C ASP A 30 19.23 35.60 -15.10
N ASN A 31 19.74 34.37 -14.95
CA ASN A 31 18.92 33.15 -15.05
C ASN A 31 18.36 32.68 -13.70
N ILE A 32 19.01 33.04 -12.59
CA ILE A 32 18.55 32.65 -11.26
C ILE A 32 17.37 33.53 -10.84
N ASP A 33 17.46 34.83 -11.05
CA ASP A 33 16.36 35.75 -10.72
C ASP A 33 15.12 35.49 -11.60
N ALA A 34 15.29 35.08 -12.85
CA ALA A 34 14.18 34.65 -13.71
C ALA A 34 13.53 33.35 -13.21
N MET A 35 14.32 32.38 -12.75
CA MET A 35 13.80 31.15 -12.14
C MET A 35 13.11 31.39 -10.79
N PHE A 36 13.62 32.31 -9.97
CA PHE A 36 12.97 32.69 -8.71
C PHE A 36 11.70 33.51 -8.95
N THR A 37 11.68 34.42 -9.94
CA THR A 37 10.48 35.19 -10.29
C THR A 37 9.40 34.30 -10.89
N HIS A 38 9.79 33.29 -11.69
CA HIS A 38 8.85 32.28 -12.19
C HIS A 38 8.27 31.43 -11.05
N LEU A 39 9.11 30.96 -10.13
CA LEU A 39 8.66 30.17 -8.98
C LEU A 39 7.79 30.99 -8.00
N LEU A 40 8.13 32.26 -7.78
CA LEU A 40 7.32 33.19 -6.97
C LEU A 40 5.99 33.53 -7.65
N GLY A 41 5.99 33.67 -8.99
CA GLY A 41 4.75 33.82 -9.78
C GLY A 41 3.87 32.57 -9.74
N GLU A 42 4.45 31.37 -9.76
CA GLU A 42 3.71 30.11 -9.61
C GLU A 42 3.10 29.95 -8.21
N ILE A 43 3.80 30.42 -7.16
CA ILE A 43 3.27 30.47 -5.79
C ILE A 43 2.14 31.50 -5.67
N ASP A 44 2.27 32.66 -6.30
CA ASP A 44 1.23 33.70 -6.27
C ASP A 44 -0.03 33.27 -7.06
N HIS A 45 0.14 32.55 -8.17
CA HIS A 45 -0.97 31.94 -8.91
C HIS A 45 -1.65 30.79 -8.15
N LEU A 46 -0.90 30.00 -7.36
CA LEU A 46 -1.46 29.01 -6.44
C LEU A 46 -2.20 29.69 -5.27
N SER A 47 -1.68 30.81 -4.76
CA SER A 47 -2.30 31.58 -3.68
C SER A 47 -3.59 32.28 -4.13
N GLN A 48 -3.64 32.78 -5.37
CA GLN A 48 -4.83 33.39 -5.96
C GLN A 48 -5.89 32.34 -6.35
N SER A 49 -5.49 31.13 -6.76
CA SER A 49 -6.42 30.00 -6.97
C SER A 49 -7.00 29.43 -5.65
N LEU A 50 -6.43 29.80 -4.50
CA LEU A 50 -6.91 29.42 -3.16
C LEU A 50 -7.74 30.52 -2.49
N SER A 51 -8.01 31.64 -3.17
CA SER A 51 -8.93 32.66 -2.67
C SER A 51 -10.37 32.25 -2.98
N PRO A 52 -11.26 32.08 -1.99
CA PRO A 52 -12.65 31.80 -2.26
C PRO A 52 -13.33 33.07 -2.78
N GLU A 53 -13.61 33.13 -4.08
CA GLU A 53 -14.69 33.99 -4.56
C GLU A 53 -16.02 33.39 -4.09
N ALA A 54 -16.81 34.23 -3.41
CA ALA A 54 -18.12 34.02 -2.80
C ALA A 54 -18.14 33.27 -1.46
N ASP A 55 -18.60 33.99 -0.42
CA ASP A 55 -18.93 33.48 0.92
C ASP A 55 -19.77 32.19 0.85
N PRO A 56 -19.27 31.05 1.36
CA PRO A 56 -20.09 29.94 1.80
C PRO A 56 -20.53 30.17 3.27
N PRO A 57 -21.60 29.51 3.75
CA PRO A 57 -22.03 29.67 5.13
C PRO A 57 -20.90 29.23 6.07
N GLU A 58 -20.71 29.97 7.17
CA GLU A 58 -19.76 29.65 8.25
C GLU A 58 -19.84 28.15 8.62
N VAL A 59 -18.83 27.38 8.23
CA VAL A 59 -18.68 25.99 8.68
C VAL A 59 -17.79 26.00 9.92
N ASP A 60 -18.35 25.57 11.05
CA ASP A 60 -17.69 25.46 12.34
C ASP A 60 -16.34 24.71 12.22
N PRO A 61 -15.21 25.26 12.70
CA PRO A 61 -13.92 24.57 12.70
C PRO A 61 -13.90 23.22 13.44
N ALA A 62 -14.87 22.95 14.32
CA ALA A 62 -15.05 21.63 14.92
C ALA A 62 -15.54 20.57 13.91
N SER A 63 -16.43 20.95 12.99
CA SER A 63 -16.91 20.09 11.89
C SER A 63 -15.76 19.70 10.93
N LEU A 64 -14.83 20.63 10.70
CA LEU A 64 -13.65 20.42 9.86
C LEU A 64 -12.74 19.32 10.42
N LYS A 65 -12.60 19.23 11.75
CA LYS A 65 -11.82 18.17 12.41
C LYS A 65 -12.57 16.84 12.44
N GLU A 66 -13.88 16.85 12.66
CA GLU A 66 -14.71 15.63 12.72
C GLU A 66 -14.66 14.83 11.41
N SER A 67 -14.65 15.49 10.25
CA SER A 67 -14.53 14.83 8.94
C SER A 67 -13.17 14.17 8.68
N THR A 68 -12.10 14.62 9.36
CA THR A 68 -10.76 14.03 9.21
C THR A 68 -10.68 12.65 9.88
N PHE A 69 -11.52 12.37 10.87
CA PHE A 69 -11.47 11.13 11.66
C PHE A 69 -12.26 9.96 11.05
N SER A 70 -13.01 10.15 9.95
CA SER A 70 -13.85 9.10 9.36
C SER A 70 -13.71 9.05 7.83
N ILE A 71 -13.46 7.87 7.26
CA ILE A 71 -13.36 7.62 5.82
C ILE A 71 -14.45 6.63 5.38
N GLY A 72 -15.28 7.05 4.42
CA GLY A 72 -16.40 6.24 3.88
C GLY A 72 -17.72 6.40 4.64
N PHE A 73 -17.87 7.47 5.43
CA PHE A 73 -19.05 7.79 6.23
C PHE A 73 -19.51 9.23 5.99
N THR A 74 -20.78 9.53 6.29
CA THR A 74 -21.28 10.90 6.20
C THR A 74 -20.79 11.77 7.36
N ASN A 75 -20.57 11.17 8.53
CA ASN A 75 -20.06 11.85 9.72
C ASN A 75 -19.42 10.86 10.73
N LEU A 76 -18.69 11.41 11.70
CA LEU A 76 -17.99 10.63 12.72
C LEU A 76 -18.94 9.83 13.63
N TYR A 77 -20.13 10.37 13.95
CA TYR A 77 -21.11 9.69 14.80
C TYR A 77 -21.65 8.41 14.14
N GLU A 78 -21.97 8.46 12.85
CA GLU A 78 -22.35 7.29 12.06
C GLU A 78 -21.23 6.24 12.07
N SER A 79 -19.99 6.66 11.84
CA SER A 79 -18.84 5.76 11.79
C SER A 79 -18.58 5.03 13.12
N LEU A 80 -18.74 5.72 14.26
CA LEU A 80 -18.62 5.13 15.60
C LEU A 80 -19.77 4.16 15.91
N ASN A 81 -20.97 4.41 15.38
CA ASN A 81 -22.09 3.49 15.53
C ASN A 81 -21.91 2.20 14.71
N GLU A 82 -21.28 2.27 13.54
CA GLU A 82 -20.95 1.09 12.71
C GLU A 82 -19.77 0.27 13.24
N LEU A 83 -18.99 0.77 14.20
CA LEU A 83 -17.96 -0.04 14.87
C LEU A 83 -18.58 -1.18 15.70
N GLU A 84 -17.88 -2.32 15.69
CA GLU A 84 -18.20 -3.44 16.56
C GLU A 84 -18.01 -3.03 18.03
N ASP A 85 -18.87 -3.55 18.91
CA ASP A 85 -18.91 -3.14 20.31
C ASP A 85 -17.56 -3.38 21.03
N HIS A 86 -16.87 -4.48 20.72
CA HIS A 86 -15.53 -4.76 21.23
C HIS A 86 -14.50 -3.70 20.81
N ASP A 87 -14.55 -3.24 19.55
CA ASP A 87 -13.61 -2.24 19.04
C ASP A 87 -13.90 -0.85 19.61
N LEU A 88 -15.19 -0.53 19.82
CA LEU A 88 -15.61 0.69 20.49
C LEU A 88 -15.18 0.70 21.96
N ASP A 89 -15.30 -0.42 22.67
CA ASP A 89 -14.85 -0.55 24.05
C ASP A 89 -13.32 -0.42 24.15
N ALA A 90 -12.58 -1.06 23.24
CA ALA A 90 -11.13 -0.93 23.14
C ALA A 90 -10.69 0.52 22.88
N LEU A 91 -11.42 1.26 22.05
CA LEU A 91 -11.18 2.68 21.80
C LEU A 91 -11.35 3.52 23.07
N VAL A 92 -12.48 3.34 23.76
CA VAL A 92 -12.79 4.09 25.00
C VAL A 92 -11.78 3.79 26.10
N ALA A 93 -11.29 2.54 26.18
CA ALA A 93 -10.27 2.10 27.11
C ALA A 93 -8.88 2.66 26.79
N ASP A 94 -8.42 2.56 25.54
CA ASP A 94 -7.11 3.09 25.09
C ASP A 94 -7.01 4.59 25.38
N LEU A 95 -8.05 5.34 25.03
CA LEU A 95 -8.09 6.77 25.29
C LEU A 95 -8.30 7.12 26.79
N GLY A 96 -8.95 6.24 27.57
CA GLY A 96 -9.13 6.41 29.01
C GLY A 96 -7.85 6.20 29.82
N SER A 97 -7.02 5.24 29.45
CA SER A 97 -5.78 4.90 30.17
C SER A 97 -4.72 6.01 30.08
N ARG A 98 -4.67 6.74 28.96
CA ARG A 98 -3.70 7.82 28.72
C ARG A 98 -4.00 9.10 29.49
N SER A 99 -5.25 9.36 29.84
CA SER A 99 -5.62 10.52 30.66
C SER A 99 -5.22 10.32 32.12
N THR A 100 -5.16 9.08 32.62
CA THR A 100 -4.85 8.78 34.03
C THR A 100 -3.34 8.66 34.29
N GLN A 101 -2.53 8.26 33.29
CA GLN A 101 -1.08 8.15 33.45
C GLN A 101 -0.33 9.50 33.53
N GLN A 102 -0.93 10.61 33.08
CA GLN A 102 -0.30 11.93 33.17
C GLN A 102 -0.47 12.61 34.54
N GLY A 103 -1.30 12.07 35.45
CA GLY A 103 -1.48 12.61 36.80
C GLY A 103 -0.48 12.10 37.86
N LEU A 104 0.30 11.05 37.56
CA LEU A 104 1.10 10.34 38.58
C LEU A 104 2.62 10.49 38.42
N CYS A 105 3.12 11.25 37.46
CA CYS A 105 4.56 11.45 37.25
C CYS A 105 5.11 12.81 37.73
N ALA A 106 4.32 13.61 38.45
CA ALA A 106 4.77 14.93 38.95
C ALA A 106 5.27 14.94 40.41
N GLU A 107 5.15 13.84 41.17
CA GLU A 107 5.60 13.79 42.56
C GLU A 107 6.43 12.54 42.83
N GLN A 108 7.72 12.60 42.51
CA GLN A 108 8.79 11.93 43.27
C GLN A 108 10.17 12.32 42.70
N GLN A 109 10.58 13.56 42.98
CA GLN A 109 11.99 13.93 43.04
C GLN A 109 12.28 14.56 44.39
N SER A 110 12.56 13.74 45.40
CA SER A 110 13.44 14.11 46.52
C SER A 110 13.79 12.88 47.35
N SER A 111 14.98 12.33 47.12
CA SER A 111 16.00 12.04 48.14
C SER A 111 16.91 10.88 47.71
N SER A 112 18.18 11.17 47.89
CA SER A 112 19.37 10.47 47.42
C SER A 112 19.89 9.43 48.43
N VAL A 113 20.27 8.26 47.90
CA VAL A 113 21.52 7.49 48.13
C VAL A 113 21.99 7.21 49.57
N GLN A 114 22.07 5.92 49.99
CA GLN A 114 23.33 5.16 50.25
C GLN A 114 23.14 3.76 50.89
N HIS A 115 23.67 2.75 50.18
CA HIS A 115 24.50 1.58 50.58
C HIS A 115 24.13 0.51 51.66
N ARG A 116 24.13 -0.75 51.14
CA ARG A 116 24.86 -1.99 51.54
C ARG A 116 24.26 -3.04 52.52
N HIS A 117 24.23 -4.27 51.96
CA HIS A 117 24.53 -5.61 52.50
C HIS A 117 23.46 -6.45 53.24
N ALA A 118 23.41 -7.73 52.82
CA ALA A 118 22.57 -8.88 53.23
C ALA A 118 22.94 -9.42 54.65
N PRO A 119 22.33 -10.47 55.27
CA PRO A 119 21.72 -11.71 54.71
C PRO A 119 20.36 -12.16 55.36
N PRO A 120 19.75 -13.30 54.95
CA PRO A 120 18.40 -13.69 55.37
C PRO A 120 18.40 -14.63 56.61
N PRO A 121 17.21 -14.91 57.17
CA PRO A 121 16.82 -16.32 57.26
C PRO A 121 15.32 -16.57 57.02
N ALA A 122 15.02 -17.86 56.98
CA ALA A 122 13.87 -18.52 56.39
C ALA A 122 12.69 -18.80 57.36
N VAL A 123 11.68 -19.43 56.76
CA VAL A 123 10.75 -20.46 57.28
C VAL A 123 9.34 -20.01 57.73
N THR A 124 8.34 -20.63 57.06
CA THR A 124 6.99 -21.06 57.56
C THR A 124 5.98 -19.99 58.00
N GLN A 125 4.67 -20.14 57.89
CA GLN A 125 3.69 -20.97 57.17
C GLN A 125 2.31 -20.42 57.68
N HIS A 126 1.25 -20.66 56.92
CA HIS A 126 -0.16 -20.67 57.35
C HIS A 126 -0.92 -19.36 57.58
N SER A 127 -1.89 -19.17 56.67
CA SER A 127 -3.32 -18.92 56.88
C SER A 127 -3.79 -18.31 58.19
N GLU A 128 -4.46 -17.14 58.08
CA GLU A 128 -5.68 -16.82 58.83
C GLU A 128 -6.41 -15.64 58.16
N ALA A 129 -7.67 -15.86 57.76
CA ALA A 129 -8.67 -14.80 57.57
C ALA A 129 -9.26 -14.49 58.96
N PRO A 130 -9.64 -13.24 59.30
CA PRO A 130 -10.99 -12.71 58.97
C PRO A 130 -11.03 -11.15 58.99
N PRO A 131 -12.17 -10.45 59.17
CA PRO A 131 -13.51 -10.56 58.59
C PRO A 131 -13.92 -9.28 57.82
N ASN A 132 -15.08 -9.35 57.15
CA ASN A 132 -15.85 -8.24 56.60
C ASN A 132 -15.78 -6.94 57.44
N ARG A 133 -15.41 -5.83 56.79
CA ARG A 133 -15.66 -4.48 57.30
C ARG A 133 -16.29 -3.62 56.21
N ALA A 134 -17.57 -3.34 56.45
CA ALA A 134 -18.33 -2.13 56.15
C ALA A 134 -17.99 -1.36 54.86
N GLU A 135 -18.99 -1.36 53.97
CA GLU A 135 -19.26 -0.32 52.99
C GLU A 135 -19.01 1.08 53.57
N LEU A 136 -18.01 1.77 53.01
CA LEU A 136 -17.98 3.23 52.97
C LEU A 136 -17.93 3.66 51.50
N SER A 137 -19.11 3.99 50.99
CA SER A 137 -19.31 4.78 49.79
C SER A 137 -18.57 6.11 49.91
N GLY A 138 -17.71 6.42 48.95
CA GLY A 138 -16.97 7.68 48.94
C GLY A 138 -15.92 7.82 47.84
N ALA A 139 -16.18 7.32 46.64
CA ALA A 139 -15.45 7.74 45.44
C ALA A 139 -16.47 8.05 44.35
N PRO A 140 -16.28 9.12 43.55
CA PRO A 140 -17.11 9.31 42.36
C PRO A 140 -16.82 8.14 41.44
N GLN A 141 -17.67 7.12 41.47
CA GLN A 141 -17.68 6.11 40.42
C GLN A 141 -18.02 6.86 39.15
N THR A 142 -17.02 7.05 38.29
CA THR A 142 -17.23 7.32 36.88
C THR A 142 -18.17 6.24 36.39
N ARG A 143 -19.46 6.59 36.19
CA ARG A 143 -20.47 5.67 35.66
C ARG A 143 -19.88 5.10 34.37
N GLN A 144 -19.64 3.80 34.34
CA GLN A 144 -19.26 3.14 33.10
C GLN A 144 -20.41 3.36 32.11
N PRO A 145 -20.14 3.87 30.90
CA PRO A 145 -21.19 4.09 29.91
C PRO A 145 -21.86 2.75 29.58
N GLN A 146 -23.17 2.64 29.85
CA GLN A 146 -23.90 1.37 29.78
C GLN A 146 -24.58 1.15 28.42
N THR A 147 -24.84 2.24 27.69
CA THR A 147 -25.45 2.17 26.36
C THR A 147 -24.42 2.43 25.25
N LYS A 148 -24.64 1.87 24.05
CA LYS A 148 -23.80 2.16 22.88
C LYS A 148 -23.73 3.66 22.60
N GLY A 149 -24.85 4.39 22.74
CA GLY A 149 -24.90 5.84 22.56
C GLY A 149 -24.01 6.62 23.53
N GLU A 150 -23.97 6.24 24.82
CA GLU A 150 -23.07 6.85 25.81
C GLU A 150 -21.60 6.54 25.51
N ARG A 151 -21.30 5.31 25.07
CA ARG A 151 -19.95 4.90 24.66
C ARG A 151 -19.48 5.70 23.44
N VAL A 152 -20.35 5.88 22.45
CA VAL A 152 -20.08 6.71 21.26
C VAL A 152 -19.83 8.17 21.64
N LYS A 153 -20.65 8.74 22.52
CA LYS A 153 -20.44 10.12 22.99
C LYS A 153 -19.09 10.29 23.70
N LEU A 154 -18.75 9.36 24.60
CA LEU A 154 -17.46 9.36 25.28
C LEU A 154 -16.28 9.19 24.31
N ALA A 155 -16.43 8.34 23.28
CA ALA A 155 -15.42 8.17 22.26
C ALA A 155 -15.20 9.44 21.43
N LEU A 156 -16.27 10.18 21.08
CA LEU A 156 -16.17 11.47 20.38
C LEU A 156 -15.38 12.51 21.18
N GLU A 157 -15.68 12.66 22.47
CA GLU A 157 -14.98 13.60 23.36
C GLU A 157 -13.48 13.24 23.44
N LYS A 158 -13.18 11.95 23.68
CA LYS A 158 -11.81 11.49 23.82
C LYS A 158 -11.00 11.50 22.52
N LEU A 159 -11.63 11.29 21.36
CA LEU A 159 -10.96 11.40 20.06
C LEU A 159 -10.49 12.83 19.79
N LYS A 160 -11.23 13.84 20.25
CA LYS A 160 -10.84 15.26 20.15
C LYS A 160 -9.60 15.59 21.00
N GLU A 161 -9.42 14.88 22.11
CA GLU A 161 -8.30 15.07 23.05
C GLU A 161 -7.08 14.18 22.73
N ALA A 162 -7.23 13.23 21.82
CA ALA A 162 -6.19 12.25 21.50
C ALA A 162 -5.00 12.91 20.78
N LYS A 163 -3.79 12.63 21.28
CA LYS A 163 -2.53 13.07 20.65
C LYS A 163 -2.10 12.21 19.46
N VAL A 164 -2.73 11.05 19.26
CA VAL A 164 -2.45 10.13 18.14
C VAL A 164 -3.64 10.15 17.21
N THR A 165 -3.40 10.40 15.93
CA THR A 165 -4.44 10.44 14.91
C THR A 165 -5.05 9.05 14.71
N LYS A 166 -6.38 8.94 14.86
CA LYS A 166 -7.15 7.71 14.64
C LYS A 166 -8.21 7.95 13.56
N LEU A 167 -8.31 7.05 12.60
CA LEU A 167 -9.32 7.05 11.55
C LEU A 167 -10.27 5.87 11.72
N ILE A 168 -11.56 6.11 11.53
CA ILE A 168 -12.56 5.06 11.35
C ILE A 168 -12.78 4.88 9.86
N VAL A 169 -12.39 3.72 9.35
CA VAL A 169 -12.30 3.43 7.93
C VAL A 169 -13.30 2.36 7.55
N LYS A 170 -14.15 2.65 6.57
CA LYS A 170 -15.04 1.68 5.93
C LYS A 170 -14.30 0.95 4.82
N VAL A 171 -14.19 -0.37 4.94
CA VAL A 171 -13.55 -1.24 3.94
C VAL A 171 -14.63 -2.06 3.25
N MET A 172 -14.72 -1.93 1.93
CA MET A 172 -15.64 -2.70 1.09
C MET A 172 -15.09 -4.11 0.84
N MET A 173 -15.98 -5.09 0.92
CA MET A 173 -15.68 -6.51 0.71
C MET A 173 -16.06 -6.93 -0.72
N SER A 174 -15.65 -8.14 -1.14
CA SER A 174 -15.96 -8.68 -2.47
C SER A 174 -17.45 -9.01 -2.68
N ASP A 175 -18.23 -9.15 -1.61
CA ASP A 175 -19.66 -9.47 -1.61
C ASP A 175 -20.54 -8.22 -1.44
N ASP A 176 -19.97 -7.03 -1.71
CA ASP A 176 -20.58 -5.70 -1.50
C ASP A 176 -20.94 -5.37 -0.04
N SER A 177 -20.60 -6.23 0.92
CA SER A 177 -20.64 -5.89 2.34
C SER A 177 -19.49 -4.95 2.71
N SER A 178 -19.50 -4.44 3.95
CA SER A 178 -18.44 -3.59 4.46
C SER A 178 -18.04 -3.97 5.88
N LYS A 179 -16.77 -3.77 6.21
CA LYS A 179 -16.25 -3.83 7.57
C LYS A 179 -15.71 -2.47 7.99
N THR A 180 -16.05 -2.05 9.20
CA THR A 180 -15.60 -0.78 9.76
C THR A 180 -14.47 -1.05 10.72
N LEU A 181 -13.33 -0.39 10.50
CA LEU A 181 -12.12 -0.58 11.29
C LEU A 181 -11.64 0.74 11.86
N MET A 182 -11.14 0.70 13.08
CA MET A 182 -10.35 1.78 13.62
C MET A 182 -8.86 1.54 13.32
N VAL A 183 -8.21 2.57 12.79
CA VAL A 183 -6.82 2.57 12.37
C VAL A 183 -6.12 3.80 12.94
N ASP A 184 -4.93 3.65 13.51
CA ASP A 184 -4.12 4.79 13.95
C ASP A 184 -2.95 5.10 13.01
N GLU A 185 -2.34 6.28 13.17
CA GLU A 185 -1.27 6.79 12.29
C GLU A 185 0.01 5.94 12.27
N ARG A 186 0.18 5.02 13.23
CA ARG A 186 1.35 4.14 13.31
C ARG A 186 1.15 2.85 12.52
N GLN A 187 -0.08 2.59 12.08
CA GLN A 187 -0.43 1.32 11.48
C GLN A 187 -0.13 1.28 9.99
N THR A 188 0.59 0.23 9.61
CA THR A 188 0.84 -0.08 8.20
C THR A 188 -0.34 -0.85 7.59
N VAL A 189 -0.41 -0.86 6.26
CA VAL A 189 -1.37 -1.67 5.51
C VAL A 189 -1.29 -3.16 5.89
N ARG A 190 -0.09 -3.68 6.22
CA ARG A 190 0.10 -5.04 6.75
C ARG A 190 -0.72 -5.29 8.00
N GLU A 191 -0.63 -4.41 8.99
CA GLU A 191 -1.36 -4.56 10.26
C GLU A 191 -2.87 -4.47 10.06
N VAL A 192 -3.33 -3.62 9.14
CA VAL A 192 -4.76 -3.53 8.80
C VAL A 192 -5.23 -4.78 8.08
N LEU A 193 -4.43 -5.37 7.19
CA LEU A 193 -4.71 -6.67 6.58
C LEU A 193 -4.80 -7.77 7.64
N ASP A 194 -3.92 -7.79 8.63
CA ASP A 194 -3.97 -8.80 9.70
C ASP A 194 -5.27 -8.69 10.53
N LYS A 195 -5.72 -7.47 10.87
CA LYS A 195 -7.04 -7.24 11.48
C LYS A 195 -8.19 -7.76 10.62
N LEU A 196 -8.11 -7.55 9.30
CA LEU A 196 -9.11 -8.05 8.37
C LEU A 196 -9.10 -9.57 8.30
N PHE A 197 -7.93 -10.21 8.32
CA PHE A 197 -7.83 -11.67 8.36
C PHE A 197 -8.51 -12.25 9.60
N GLU A 198 -8.30 -11.63 10.76
CA GLU A 198 -8.97 -12.02 12.01
C GLU A 198 -10.49 -11.84 11.93
N LYS A 199 -10.98 -10.71 11.39
CA LYS A 199 -12.42 -10.39 11.29
C LYS A 199 -13.17 -11.13 10.17
N THR A 200 -12.48 -11.59 9.14
CA THR A 200 -13.07 -12.27 7.97
C THR A 200 -12.86 -13.79 8.01
N HIS A 201 -11.91 -14.26 8.80
CA HIS A 201 -11.46 -15.65 8.84
C HIS A 201 -11.06 -16.19 7.46
N CYS A 202 -10.52 -15.34 6.59
CA CYS A 202 -10.04 -15.76 5.27
C CYS A 202 -8.72 -16.55 5.36
N ASP A 203 -8.25 -17.04 4.20
CA ASP A 203 -7.11 -17.95 4.09
C ASP A 203 -5.72 -17.35 4.35
N CYS A 204 -5.66 -16.07 4.72
CA CYS A 204 -4.42 -15.30 4.89
C CYS A 204 -3.48 -15.39 3.66
N SER A 205 -4.00 -15.70 2.48
CA SER A 205 -3.23 -15.81 1.24
C SER A 205 -2.44 -14.54 0.93
N ILE A 206 -1.27 -14.71 0.31
CA ILE A 206 -0.42 -13.60 -0.14
C ILE A 206 -1.10 -12.69 -1.17
N HIS A 207 -2.20 -13.15 -1.77
CA HIS A 207 -2.95 -12.40 -2.78
C HIS A 207 -3.88 -11.35 -2.16
N TRP A 208 -4.23 -11.43 -0.88
CA TRP A 208 -5.09 -10.42 -0.27
C TRP A 208 -4.42 -9.04 -0.24
N SER A 209 -5.20 -8.03 -0.60
CA SER A 209 -4.75 -6.65 -0.70
C SER A 209 -5.84 -5.69 -0.28
N LEU A 210 -5.41 -4.57 0.31
CA LEU A 210 -6.22 -3.35 0.33
C LEU A 210 -5.97 -2.57 -0.94
N CYS A 211 -7.04 -2.05 -1.55
CA CYS A 211 -6.97 -1.29 -2.79
C CYS A 211 -7.77 -0.01 -2.67
N GLU A 212 -7.18 1.11 -3.11
CA GLU A 212 -7.94 2.32 -3.35
C GLU A 212 -8.57 2.27 -4.74
N ASN A 213 -9.82 2.73 -4.81
CA ASN A 213 -10.53 3.02 -6.04
C ASN A 213 -10.93 4.50 -6.03
N ASN A 214 -10.55 5.25 -7.06
CA ASN A 214 -11.04 6.59 -7.32
C ASN A 214 -12.00 6.56 -8.53
N PRO A 215 -13.32 6.68 -8.31
CA PRO A 215 -14.30 6.57 -9.39
C PRO A 215 -14.30 7.79 -10.33
N GLU A 216 -13.96 8.98 -9.84
CA GLU A 216 -13.90 10.22 -10.66
C GLU A 216 -12.83 10.11 -11.76
N LEU A 217 -11.66 9.59 -11.38
CA LEU A 217 -10.54 9.34 -12.29
C LEU A 217 -10.63 7.97 -12.99
N LEU A 218 -11.57 7.10 -12.60
CA LEU A 218 -11.72 5.71 -13.07
C LEU A 218 -10.44 4.89 -12.89
N ILE A 219 -9.89 4.88 -11.69
CA ILE A 219 -8.63 4.22 -11.37
C ILE A 219 -8.67 3.38 -10.11
N GLU A 220 -7.74 2.43 -10.06
CA GLU A 220 -7.43 1.69 -8.85
C GLU A 220 -5.93 1.55 -8.62
N ARG A 221 -5.58 1.24 -7.37
CA ARG A 221 -4.24 0.83 -6.98
C ARG A 221 -4.31 -0.06 -5.75
N GLY A 222 -3.51 -1.13 -5.73
CA GLY A 222 -3.24 -1.89 -4.51
C GLY A 222 -2.24 -1.14 -3.62
N PHE A 223 -2.55 -0.99 -2.34
CA PHE A 223 -1.60 -0.46 -1.38
C PHE A 223 -0.49 -1.48 -1.11
N GLU A 224 0.73 -0.99 -0.95
CA GLU A 224 1.85 -1.80 -0.51
C GLU A 224 1.82 -1.99 1.00
N ASP A 225 2.13 -3.18 1.47
CA ASP A 225 1.92 -3.57 2.87
C ASP A 225 2.72 -2.74 3.90
N HIS A 226 3.75 -2.02 3.48
CA HIS A 226 4.57 -1.18 4.35
C HIS A 226 4.05 0.27 4.46
N GLU A 227 3.11 0.68 3.60
CA GLU A 227 2.61 2.06 3.58
C GLU A 227 1.76 2.33 4.83
N SER A 228 1.82 3.56 5.37
CA SER A 228 0.91 4.01 6.43
C SER A 228 -0.46 4.29 5.84
N LEU A 229 -1.50 3.59 6.34
CA LEU A 229 -2.84 3.76 5.80
C LEU A 229 -3.39 5.17 6.09
N VAL A 230 -3.12 5.72 7.27
CA VAL A 230 -3.57 7.07 7.63
C VAL A 230 -2.94 8.13 6.73
N GLU A 231 -1.64 8.00 6.42
CA GLU A 231 -0.95 8.91 5.52
C GLU A 231 -1.57 8.88 4.10
N LEU A 232 -1.86 7.69 3.59
CA LEU A 232 -2.50 7.52 2.28
C LEU A 232 -3.87 8.22 2.22
N LEU A 233 -4.71 7.99 3.24
CA LEU A 233 -6.07 8.52 3.30
C LEU A 233 -6.12 10.01 3.63
N SER A 234 -5.07 10.56 4.26
CA SER A 234 -4.96 12.01 4.52
C SER A 234 -4.94 12.85 3.24
N SER A 235 -4.58 12.24 2.10
CA SER A 235 -4.56 12.89 0.79
C SER A 235 -5.94 13.00 0.13
N TRP A 236 -6.97 12.36 0.69
CA TRP A 236 -8.32 12.37 0.15
C TRP A 236 -9.07 13.63 0.56
N THR A 237 -9.92 14.14 -0.33
CA THR A 237 -10.78 15.29 -0.03
C THR A 237 -11.92 14.88 0.90
N ARG A 238 -12.51 15.82 1.64
CA ARG A 238 -13.65 15.56 2.54
C ARG A 238 -14.87 14.94 1.85
N HIS A 239 -15.12 15.34 0.60
CA HIS A 239 -16.22 14.83 -0.22
C HIS A 239 -15.74 13.75 -1.20
N SER A 240 -14.68 13.02 -0.82
CA SER A 240 -14.11 11.97 -1.66
C SER A 240 -15.10 10.82 -1.83
N GLU A 241 -15.36 10.46 -3.07
CA GLU A 241 -16.09 9.24 -3.44
C GLU A 241 -15.16 8.01 -3.51
N ASN A 242 -13.88 8.18 -3.18
CA ASN A 242 -12.95 7.07 -3.17
C ASN A 242 -13.36 6.00 -2.17
N LYS A 243 -13.10 4.75 -2.53
CA LYS A 243 -13.43 3.58 -1.71
C LYS A 243 -12.19 2.74 -1.49
N ILE A 244 -12.13 2.06 -0.36
CA ILE A 244 -11.12 1.05 -0.05
C ILE A 244 -11.76 -0.31 -0.18
N TYR A 245 -11.12 -1.20 -0.92
CA TYR A 245 -11.56 -2.56 -1.15
C TYR A 245 -10.58 -3.56 -0.54
N PHE A 246 -11.09 -4.56 0.17
CA PHE A 246 -10.36 -5.75 0.57
C PHE A 246 -10.63 -6.88 -0.42
N VAL A 247 -9.66 -7.15 -1.29
CA VAL A 247 -9.84 -8.03 -2.46
C VAL A 247 -8.59 -8.88 -2.73
N SER A 248 -8.79 -10.03 -3.35
CA SER A 248 -7.69 -10.90 -3.80
C SER A 248 -7.10 -10.38 -5.12
N ARG A 249 -5.78 -10.21 -5.16
CA ARG A 249 -4.99 -9.73 -6.30
C ARG A 249 -3.80 -10.65 -6.56
N PRO A 250 -3.95 -11.63 -7.45
CA PRO A 250 -2.86 -12.53 -7.84
C PRO A 250 -1.60 -11.78 -8.32
N GLN A 251 -1.77 -10.61 -8.94
CA GLN A 251 -0.68 -9.80 -9.49
C GLN A 251 0.12 -9.03 -8.43
N LYS A 252 -0.29 -9.02 -7.15
CA LYS A 252 0.37 -8.23 -6.10
C LYS A 252 1.84 -8.59 -5.91
N TYR A 253 2.16 -9.88 -5.91
CA TYR A 253 3.50 -10.42 -5.68
C TYR A 253 4.05 -11.23 -6.86
N VAL A 254 3.52 -10.99 -8.06
CA VAL A 254 3.92 -11.74 -9.27
C VAL A 254 5.40 -11.63 -9.58
N MET A 255 6.07 -10.54 -9.16
CA MET A 255 7.51 -10.38 -9.32
C MET A 255 8.34 -11.34 -8.47
N PHE A 256 7.74 -11.97 -7.45
CA PHE A 256 8.38 -12.96 -6.59
C PHE A 256 7.87 -14.37 -6.86
N THR A 257 6.65 -14.55 -7.35
CA THR A 257 6.16 -15.87 -7.78
C THR A 257 6.66 -16.25 -9.17
N ASP A 258 6.79 -15.27 -10.07
CA ASP A 258 7.22 -15.43 -11.46
C ASP A 258 8.25 -14.36 -11.88
N PRO A 259 9.43 -14.31 -11.21
CA PRO A 259 10.47 -13.30 -11.47
C PRO A 259 11.00 -13.32 -12.91
N GLN A 260 10.93 -14.48 -13.60
CA GLN A 260 11.37 -14.64 -14.99
C GLN A 260 10.60 -13.75 -15.96
N ILE A 261 9.35 -13.38 -15.65
CA ILE A 261 8.55 -12.45 -16.45
C ILE A 261 9.25 -11.08 -16.57
N PHE A 262 9.95 -10.66 -15.51
CA PHE A 262 10.52 -9.32 -15.38
C PHE A 262 11.99 -9.28 -15.79
N TYR A 263 12.78 -10.23 -15.30
CA TYR A 263 14.23 -10.23 -15.52
C TYR A 263 14.65 -10.98 -16.80
N MET A 264 13.74 -11.74 -17.40
CA MET A 264 13.96 -12.43 -18.68
C MET A 264 12.92 -11.99 -19.73
N TRP A 265 12.40 -10.77 -19.59
CA TRP A 265 11.29 -10.22 -20.40
C TRP A 265 11.54 -10.20 -21.91
N LYS A 266 12.82 -10.16 -22.34
CA LYS A 266 13.21 -10.24 -23.77
C LYS A 266 13.09 -11.66 -24.36
N LYS A 267 12.92 -12.69 -23.52
CA LYS A 267 12.77 -14.08 -23.97
C LYS A 267 11.33 -14.37 -24.36
N LYS A 268 11.14 -15.39 -25.22
CA LYS A 268 9.82 -15.84 -25.65
C LYS A 268 9.03 -16.41 -24.46
N ARG A 269 7.70 -16.19 -24.45
CA ARG A 269 6.80 -16.66 -23.38
C ARG A 269 6.85 -18.17 -23.14
N SER A 270 7.12 -18.98 -24.17
CA SER A 270 7.28 -20.43 -24.05
C SER A 270 8.42 -20.87 -23.11
N VAL A 271 9.37 -19.97 -22.84
CA VAL A 271 10.48 -20.21 -21.90
C VAL A 271 10.03 -20.03 -20.44
N PHE A 272 8.96 -19.27 -20.20
CA PHE A 272 8.51 -18.95 -18.84
C PHE A 272 7.80 -20.10 -18.13
N SER A 273 7.09 -20.96 -18.87
CA SER A 273 6.33 -22.09 -18.32
C SER A 273 7.20 -23.26 -17.87
N GLY A 274 8.47 -23.30 -18.27
CA GLY A 274 9.43 -24.36 -17.91
C GLY A 274 10.53 -23.91 -16.95
N THR A 275 10.41 -22.72 -16.36
CA THR A 275 11.42 -22.22 -15.40
C THR A 275 11.26 -22.95 -14.07
N ASP A 276 12.29 -23.67 -13.65
CA ASP A 276 12.31 -24.39 -12.38
C ASP A 276 12.37 -23.44 -11.17
N GLU A 277 11.98 -23.96 -10.01
CA GLU A 277 11.90 -23.20 -8.76
C GLU A 277 13.27 -22.69 -8.28
N MET A 278 14.35 -23.43 -8.54
CA MET A 278 15.72 -23.01 -8.18
C MET A 278 16.15 -21.79 -8.99
N THR A 279 15.82 -21.76 -10.29
CA THR A 279 16.05 -20.60 -11.16
C THR A 279 15.25 -19.39 -10.68
N LYS A 280 13.99 -19.57 -10.27
CA LYS A 280 13.18 -18.48 -9.69
C LYS A 280 13.82 -17.91 -8.42
N GLN A 281 14.26 -18.77 -7.50
CA GLN A 281 14.94 -18.36 -6.27
C GLN A 281 16.25 -17.62 -6.55
N LEU A 282 17.04 -18.10 -7.53
CA LEU A 282 18.29 -17.44 -7.92
C LEU A 282 18.03 -16.03 -8.47
N LEU A 283 17.01 -15.84 -9.30
CA LEU A 283 16.62 -14.53 -9.81
C LEU A 283 16.24 -13.57 -8.67
N ILE A 284 15.45 -14.03 -7.69
CA ILE A 284 15.06 -13.19 -6.55
C ILE A 284 16.30 -12.80 -5.72
N LYS A 285 17.16 -13.78 -5.42
CA LYS A 285 18.40 -13.58 -4.67
C LYS A 285 19.32 -12.56 -5.34
N GLU A 286 19.58 -12.73 -6.63
CA GLU A 286 20.46 -11.83 -7.40
C GLU A 286 19.93 -10.39 -7.43
N HIS A 287 18.61 -10.21 -7.55
CA HIS A 287 18.04 -8.88 -7.82
C HIS A 287 17.53 -8.14 -6.57
N PHE A 288 17.23 -8.83 -5.47
CA PHE A 288 16.65 -8.22 -4.26
C PHE A 288 17.50 -8.40 -2.98
N GLU A 289 18.38 -9.39 -2.90
CA GLU A 289 19.20 -9.67 -1.70
C GLU A 289 20.60 -9.05 -1.75
N GLY A 290 20.98 -8.44 -2.88
CA GLY A 290 22.22 -7.66 -3.00
C GLY A 290 22.20 -6.35 -2.21
N THR A 291 23.34 -5.64 -2.19
CA THR A 291 23.46 -4.32 -1.53
C THR A 291 22.49 -3.28 -2.10
N THR A 292 22.17 -3.39 -3.39
CA THR A 292 21.21 -2.53 -4.08
C THR A 292 20.29 -3.36 -4.94
N VAL A 293 19.00 -3.01 -4.98
CA VAL A 293 18.02 -3.70 -5.84
C VAL A 293 18.32 -3.43 -7.31
N ILE A 294 18.33 -4.50 -8.11
CA ILE A 294 18.52 -4.42 -9.56
C ILE A 294 17.14 -4.26 -10.20
N THR A 295 16.87 -3.07 -10.74
CA THR A 295 15.60 -2.79 -11.43
C THR A 295 15.56 -3.47 -12.82
N PRO A 296 14.44 -4.10 -13.22
CA PRO A 296 14.27 -4.62 -14.57
C PRO A 296 14.53 -3.55 -15.65
N ASN A 297 15.32 -3.89 -16.66
CA ASN A 297 15.75 -2.97 -17.73
C ASN A 297 14.72 -2.85 -18.87
N ILE A 298 13.46 -2.63 -18.53
CA ILE A 298 12.36 -2.63 -19.49
C ILE A 298 12.41 -1.40 -20.39
N GLU A 299 12.11 -1.63 -21.66
CA GLU A 299 12.03 -0.60 -22.69
C GLU A 299 11.01 -1.01 -23.74
N GLY A 300 10.36 -0.05 -24.38
CA GLY A 300 9.34 -0.35 -25.38
C GLY A 300 8.54 0.87 -25.80
N SER A 301 7.77 0.71 -26.87
CA SER A 301 6.81 1.73 -27.30
C SER A 301 5.58 1.69 -26.42
N LEU A 302 5.16 2.85 -25.91
CA LEU A 302 3.86 3.05 -25.26
C LEU A 302 3.18 4.26 -25.89
N TYR A 303 1.86 4.34 -25.80
CA TYR A 303 1.14 5.53 -26.22
C TYR A 303 1.01 6.50 -25.05
N LEU A 304 1.52 7.71 -25.24
CA LEU A 304 1.39 8.82 -24.30
C LEU A 304 0.17 9.66 -24.69
N LYS A 305 -0.74 9.90 -23.74
CA LYS A 305 -1.84 10.86 -23.94
C LYS A 305 -1.28 12.29 -23.95
N GLU A 306 -1.73 13.11 -24.89
CA GLU A 306 -1.42 14.54 -24.90
C GLU A 306 -2.21 15.30 -23.80
N ASN A 307 -1.56 16.28 -23.17
CA ASN A 307 -2.17 17.13 -22.16
C ASN A 307 -3.42 17.83 -22.72
N GLY A 308 -4.51 17.83 -21.95
CA GLY A 308 -5.80 18.42 -22.33
C GLY A 308 -6.54 17.76 -23.51
N LYS A 309 -5.94 16.78 -24.21
CA LYS A 309 -6.48 16.22 -25.46
C LYS A 309 -6.75 14.72 -25.36
N LYS A 310 -7.77 14.23 -26.08
CA LYS A 310 -8.07 12.81 -26.28
C LYS A 310 -7.26 12.23 -27.46
N VAL A 311 -5.97 12.55 -27.50
CA VAL A 311 -5.03 12.16 -28.57
C VAL A 311 -3.87 11.42 -27.93
N TRP A 312 -3.48 10.30 -28.53
CA TRP A 312 -2.44 9.40 -28.02
C TRP A 312 -1.32 9.29 -29.05
N LYS A 313 -0.07 9.46 -28.61
CA LYS A 313 1.10 9.43 -29.50
C LYS A 313 2.07 8.34 -29.06
N PRO A 314 2.51 7.45 -29.97
CA PRO A 314 3.50 6.44 -29.65
C PRO A 314 4.84 7.12 -29.34
N ARG A 315 5.47 6.69 -28.25
CA ARG A 315 6.80 7.12 -27.81
C ARG A 315 7.56 5.91 -27.28
N TYR A 316 8.87 5.90 -27.49
CA TYR A 316 9.74 4.87 -26.92
C TYR A 316 10.12 5.26 -25.50
N PHE A 317 9.78 4.40 -24.55
CA PHE A 317 10.05 4.58 -23.13
C PHE A 317 11.07 3.59 -22.63
N VAL A 318 11.77 3.99 -21.57
CA VAL A 318 12.84 3.24 -20.96
C VAL A 318 12.72 3.39 -19.43
N LEU A 319 12.69 2.26 -18.72
CA LEU A 319 12.69 2.21 -17.27
C LEU A 319 14.11 2.27 -16.71
N ARG A 320 14.28 3.04 -15.65
CA ARG A 320 15.49 3.10 -14.81
C ARG A 320 15.07 3.10 -13.34
N ALA A 321 16.02 2.85 -12.45
CA ALA A 321 15.77 2.91 -11.01
C ALA A 321 15.23 4.29 -10.57
N SER A 322 15.70 5.36 -11.19
CA SER A 322 15.31 6.75 -10.88
C SER A 322 13.94 7.18 -11.43
N GLY A 323 13.40 6.47 -12.42
CA GLY A 323 12.21 6.94 -13.11
C GLY A 323 12.00 6.35 -14.50
N ILE A 324 11.00 6.89 -15.19
CA ILE A 324 10.71 6.61 -16.58
C ILE A 324 11.34 7.71 -17.44
N TYR A 325 11.98 7.29 -18.53
CA TYR A 325 12.56 8.17 -19.52
C TYR A 325 11.94 7.86 -20.89
N TYR A 326 11.95 8.84 -21.78
CA TYR A 326 11.46 8.65 -23.16
C TYR A 326 12.42 9.27 -24.18
N VAL A 327 12.33 8.79 -25.41
CA VAL A 327 13.08 9.32 -26.55
C VAL A 327 12.28 10.44 -27.21
N PRO A 328 12.77 11.69 -27.23
CA PRO A 328 12.14 12.78 -27.97
C PRO A 328 12.08 12.49 -29.47
N LYS A 329 11.18 13.18 -30.18
CA LYS A 329 11.04 12.98 -31.63
C LYS A 329 12.32 13.43 -32.33
N GLY A 330 12.84 12.60 -33.23
CA GLY A 330 14.07 12.90 -33.98
C GLY A 330 15.37 12.69 -33.20
N LYS A 331 15.32 12.09 -32.00
CA LYS A 331 16.50 11.76 -31.20
C LYS A 331 16.80 10.26 -31.23
N THR A 332 18.02 9.88 -30.86
CA THR A 332 18.45 8.48 -30.83
C THR A 332 18.05 7.81 -29.52
N LYS A 333 18.15 6.48 -29.46
CA LYS A 333 17.93 5.70 -28.22
C LYS A 333 19.14 5.71 -27.27
N SER A 334 20.13 6.59 -27.52
CA SER A 334 21.31 6.70 -26.66
C SER A 334 20.94 7.28 -25.29
N SER A 335 21.70 6.93 -24.25
CA SER A 335 21.42 7.41 -22.89
C SER A 335 21.48 8.93 -22.74
N SER A 336 22.28 9.61 -23.58
CA SER A 336 22.40 11.08 -23.59
C SER A 336 21.21 11.79 -24.20
N ASP A 337 20.41 11.11 -25.03
CA ASP A 337 19.24 11.66 -25.71
C ASP A 337 17.93 11.44 -24.95
N LEU A 338 17.97 10.69 -23.85
CA LEU A 338 16.79 10.38 -23.03
C LEU A 338 16.33 11.61 -22.24
N THR A 339 15.02 11.88 -22.29
CA THR A 339 14.39 12.90 -21.45
C THR A 339 13.62 12.25 -20.31
N CYS A 340 13.78 12.78 -19.09
CA CYS A 340 13.03 12.30 -17.94
C CYS A 340 11.54 12.57 -18.13
N PHE A 341 10.72 11.53 -18.00
CA PHE A 341 9.27 11.62 -18.09
C PHE A 341 8.63 11.80 -16.70
N ALA A 342 9.05 10.97 -15.74
CA ALA A 342 8.59 11.02 -14.36
C ALA A 342 9.61 10.32 -13.44
N THR A 343 9.87 10.92 -12.27
CA THR A 343 10.60 10.28 -11.18
C THR A 343 9.60 9.59 -10.23
N PHE A 344 10.02 8.53 -9.55
CA PHE A 344 9.11 7.73 -8.71
C PHE A 344 8.94 8.23 -7.28
N GLU A 345 9.74 9.19 -6.84
CA GLU A 345 9.73 9.68 -5.46
C GLU A 345 8.36 10.26 -5.07
N LYS A 346 7.79 11.10 -5.93
CA LYS A 346 6.57 11.89 -5.63
C LYS A 346 5.30 11.39 -6.30
N VAL A 347 5.36 10.30 -7.05
CA VAL A 347 4.20 9.78 -7.79
C VAL A 347 3.89 8.34 -7.42
N ASN A 348 2.61 8.00 -7.49
CA ASN A 348 2.12 6.64 -7.38
C ASN A 348 1.60 6.16 -8.73
N ILE A 349 1.59 4.83 -8.89
CA ILE A 349 1.14 4.17 -10.10
C ILE A 349 -0.25 3.55 -9.92
N TYR A 350 -1.11 3.80 -10.89
CA TYR A 350 -2.50 3.39 -10.90
C TYR A 350 -2.82 2.63 -12.18
N ILE A 351 -3.65 1.59 -12.08
CA ILE A 351 -4.29 0.97 -13.24
C ILE A 351 -5.59 1.73 -13.49
N THR A 352 -5.97 1.86 -14.76
CA THR A 352 -7.14 2.65 -15.16
C THR A 352 -8.20 1.77 -15.81
N PHE A 353 -9.45 2.19 -15.77
CA PHE A 353 -10.58 1.47 -16.36
C PHE A 353 -11.30 2.29 -17.42
N ASN A 354 -11.79 1.62 -18.47
CA ASN A 354 -12.64 2.23 -19.50
C ASN A 354 -12.06 3.49 -20.19
N TYR A 355 -10.74 3.56 -20.29
CA TYR A 355 -10.04 4.70 -20.91
C TYR A 355 -10.18 4.73 -22.42
N LYS A 356 -10.48 3.59 -23.06
CA LYS A 356 -10.89 3.56 -24.46
C LYS A 356 -12.17 4.39 -24.67
N GLN A 357 -13.16 4.27 -23.78
CA GLN A 357 -14.36 5.10 -23.85
C GLN A 357 -14.10 6.55 -23.38
N LYS A 358 -13.50 6.76 -22.19
CA LYS A 358 -13.33 8.10 -21.61
C LYS A 358 -12.41 9.00 -22.44
N TYR A 359 -11.25 8.48 -22.85
CA TYR A 359 -10.16 9.27 -23.45
C TYR A 359 -9.76 8.83 -24.86
N ARG A 360 -10.51 7.94 -25.50
CA ARG A 360 -10.17 7.38 -26.83
C ARG A 360 -8.78 6.73 -26.85
N ALA A 361 -8.42 6.06 -25.75
CA ALA A 361 -7.17 5.30 -25.68
C ALA A 361 -7.15 4.18 -26.73
N PRO A 362 -5.97 3.82 -27.28
CA PRO A 362 -5.85 2.70 -28.23
C PRO A 362 -6.39 1.38 -27.66
N THR A 363 -6.10 1.11 -26.39
CA THR A 363 -6.58 -0.07 -25.65
C THR A 363 -7.09 0.34 -24.26
N ASN A 364 -7.66 -0.59 -23.51
CA ASN A 364 -7.96 -0.38 -22.09
C ASN A 364 -6.78 -0.72 -21.16
N PHE A 365 -5.65 -1.20 -21.70
CA PHE A 365 -4.47 -1.57 -20.93
C PHE A 365 -3.65 -0.32 -20.61
N CYS A 366 -4.18 0.51 -19.72
CA CYS A 366 -3.65 1.82 -19.40
C CYS A 366 -3.21 1.90 -17.94
N PHE A 367 -2.15 2.66 -17.69
CA PHE A 367 -1.72 3.05 -16.35
C PHE A 367 -1.48 4.55 -16.27
N MET A 368 -1.57 5.06 -15.04
CA MET A 368 -1.41 6.48 -14.72
C MET A 368 -0.33 6.67 -13.66
N LEU A 369 0.41 7.77 -13.77
CA LEU A 369 1.27 8.30 -12.72
C LEU A 369 0.71 9.66 -12.24
N LYS A 370 0.49 9.79 -10.94
CA LYS A 370 0.06 11.04 -10.31
C LYS A 370 0.62 11.19 -8.90
N HIS A 371 0.72 12.43 -8.42
CA HIS A 371 0.99 12.69 -7.01
C HIS A 371 -0.21 12.23 -6.14
N PRO A 372 0.01 11.69 -4.92
CA PRO A 372 -1.08 11.24 -4.05
C PRO A 372 -2.16 12.28 -3.80
N CYS A 373 -1.79 13.56 -3.59
CA CYS A 373 -2.74 14.65 -3.33
C CYS A 373 -3.67 15.00 -4.51
N ILE A 374 -3.36 14.56 -5.73
CA ILE A 374 -4.21 14.82 -6.89
C ILE A 374 -5.36 13.81 -6.88
N GLN A 375 -6.57 14.26 -6.62
CA GLN A 375 -7.77 13.41 -6.55
C GLN A 375 -8.77 13.64 -7.70
N LYS A 376 -8.54 14.67 -8.53
CA LYS A 376 -9.39 15.06 -9.67
C LYS A 376 -8.57 15.22 -10.95
N GLU A 377 -9.22 15.46 -12.08
CA GLU A 377 -8.53 15.70 -13.36
C GLU A 377 -7.53 16.86 -13.24
N SER A 378 -6.31 16.66 -13.75
CA SER A 378 -5.23 17.65 -13.69
C SER A 378 -4.22 17.41 -14.81
N GLU A 379 -3.56 18.47 -15.27
CA GLU A 379 -2.52 18.41 -16.31
C GLU A 379 -1.21 17.77 -15.83
N HIS A 380 -1.02 17.69 -14.51
CA HIS A 380 0.12 17.06 -13.86
C HIS A 380 0.03 15.53 -13.89
N ILE A 381 -1.14 15.00 -14.26
CA ILE A 381 -1.35 13.57 -14.40
C ILE A 381 -0.75 13.08 -15.72
N LYS A 382 -0.02 11.97 -15.64
CA LYS A 382 0.59 11.31 -16.80
C LYS A 382 -0.14 10.01 -17.10
N PHE A 383 -0.58 9.84 -18.35
CA PHE A 383 -1.31 8.66 -18.80
C PHE A 383 -0.55 7.93 -19.89
N LEU A 384 -0.38 6.61 -19.72
CA LEU A 384 0.23 5.73 -20.70
C LEU A 384 -0.71 4.57 -21.03
N CYS A 385 -0.67 4.14 -22.29
CA CYS A 385 -1.42 3.00 -22.81
C CYS A 385 -0.43 1.99 -23.39
N CYS A 386 -0.66 0.72 -23.07
CA CYS A 386 0.06 -0.44 -23.60
C CYS A 386 -0.73 -1.09 -24.75
N ASP A 387 -0.07 -1.90 -25.58
CA ASP A 387 -0.74 -2.67 -26.63
C ASP A 387 -1.53 -3.87 -26.06
N ASP A 388 -1.06 -4.46 -24.96
CA ASP A 388 -1.66 -5.65 -24.36
C ASP A 388 -1.52 -5.69 -22.82
N GLU A 389 -2.25 -6.62 -22.21
CA GLU A 389 -2.26 -6.86 -20.76
C GLU A 389 -0.88 -7.27 -20.20
N HIS A 390 -0.10 -8.03 -20.97
CA HIS A 390 1.22 -8.48 -20.53
C HIS A 390 2.19 -7.31 -20.41
N THR A 391 2.16 -6.40 -21.38
CA THR A 391 2.95 -5.16 -21.37
C THR A 391 2.52 -4.27 -20.20
N LEU A 392 1.22 -4.14 -19.92
CA LEU A 392 0.73 -3.45 -18.72
C LEU A 392 1.26 -4.08 -17.42
N LEU A 393 1.15 -5.40 -17.29
CA LEU A 393 1.66 -6.15 -16.13
C LEU A 393 3.16 -5.91 -15.93
N LEU A 394 3.93 -5.97 -17.01
CA LEU A 394 5.37 -5.79 -17.04
C LEU A 394 5.75 -4.37 -16.56
N TRP A 395 5.15 -3.33 -17.15
CA TRP A 395 5.43 -1.94 -16.78
C TRP A 395 4.99 -1.61 -15.35
N VAL A 396 3.76 -1.96 -14.97
CA VAL A 396 3.23 -1.61 -13.65
C VAL A 396 4.07 -2.21 -12.54
N ASN A 397 4.34 -3.52 -12.60
CA ASN A 397 5.10 -4.19 -11.54
C ASN A 397 6.58 -3.80 -11.54
N SER A 398 7.16 -3.46 -12.68
CA SER A 398 8.57 -3.03 -12.70
C SER A 398 8.76 -1.61 -12.22
N ILE A 399 7.77 -0.73 -12.43
CA ILE A 399 7.72 0.58 -11.78
C ILE A 399 7.59 0.40 -10.26
N ARG A 400 6.77 -0.54 -9.79
CA ARG A 400 6.70 -0.88 -8.35
C ARG A 400 8.06 -1.35 -7.83
N ILE A 401 8.76 -2.26 -8.53
CA ILE A 401 10.11 -2.69 -8.16
C ILE A 401 11.07 -1.51 -8.08
N ALA A 402 11.07 -0.62 -9.08
CA ALA A 402 11.94 0.56 -9.11
C ALA A 402 11.64 1.54 -7.96
N LYS A 403 10.35 1.75 -7.65
CA LYS A 403 9.89 2.70 -6.62
C LYS A 403 10.17 2.21 -5.20
N TYR A 404 9.88 0.94 -4.92
CA TYR A 404 9.85 0.43 -3.54
C TYR A 404 11.02 -0.52 -3.20
N GLY A 405 11.67 -1.10 -4.21
CA GLY A 405 12.85 -1.93 -4.06
C GLY A 405 12.69 -3.01 -2.97
N THR A 406 13.61 -3.01 -2.00
CA THR A 406 13.70 -4.01 -0.93
C THR A 406 12.45 -4.05 -0.04
N ALA A 407 11.72 -2.93 0.10
CA ALA A 407 10.49 -2.90 0.88
C ALA A 407 9.43 -3.86 0.32
N LEU A 408 9.32 -4.00 -1.01
CA LEU A 408 8.42 -4.98 -1.62
C LEU A 408 8.79 -6.42 -1.30
N TYR A 409 10.09 -6.74 -1.28
CA TYR A 409 10.53 -8.10 -0.97
C TYR A 409 10.26 -8.44 0.49
N LYS A 410 10.52 -7.51 1.41
CA LYS A 410 10.14 -7.66 2.82
C LYS A 410 8.64 -7.85 3.02
N ASN A 411 7.83 -7.09 2.27
CA ASN A 411 6.38 -7.25 2.28
C ASN A 411 5.95 -8.67 1.85
N TYR A 412 6.55 -9.18 0.77
CA TYR A 412 6.31 -10.54 0.30
C TYR A 412 6.70 -11.59 1.35
N GLN A 413 7.88 -11.48 1.94
CA GLN A 413 8.36 -12.40 2.99
C GLN A 413 7.42 -12.41 4.20
N ALA A 414 6.97 -11.24 4.65
CA ALA A 414 5.99 -11.13 5.73
C ALA A 414 4.65 -11.78 5.37
N ALA A 415 4.17 -11.58 4.14
CA ALA A 415 2.94 -12.19 3.63
C ALA A 415 3.04 -13.72 3.60
N VAL A 416 4.14 -14.26 3.06
CA VAL A 416 4.41 -15.71 3.02
C VAL A 416 4.46 -16.29 4.43
N SER A 417 5.19 -15.64 5.34
CA SER A 417 5.28 -16.09 6.73
C SER A 417 3.91 -16.17 7.40
N LYS A 418 3.05 -15.15 7.22
CA LYS A 418 1.69 -15.13 7.77
C LYS A 418 0.83 -16.26 7.20
N ALA A 419 0.86 -16.46 5.89
CA ALA A 419 0.12 -17.52 5.21
C ALA A 419 0.54 -18.91 5.70
N SER A 420 1.85 -19.16 5.84
CA SER A 420 2.38 -20.43 6.35
C SER A 420 1.99 -20.68 7.82
N THR A 421 2.06 -19.66 8.68
CA THR A 421 1.62 -19.78 10.07
C THR A 421 0.13 -20.15 10.16
N TRP A 422 -0.71 -19.52 9.36
CA TRP A 422 -2.14 -19.83 9.31
C TRP A 422 -2.40 -21.28 8.85
N GLN A 423 -1.73 -21.75 7.80
CA GLN A 423 -1.85 -23.14 7.31
C GLN A 423 -1.45 -24.17 8.39
N LEU A 424 -0.40 -23.88 9.15
CA LEU A 424 0.04 -24.73 10.26
C LEU A 424 -1.01 -24.79 11.38
N MET A 425 -1.59 -23.64 11.76
CA MET A 425 -2.66 -23.56 12.76
C MET A 425 -3.90 -24.35 12.34
N GLN A 426 -4.30 -24.26 11.07
CA GLN A 426 -5.42 -25.04 10.54
C GLN A 426 -5.14 -26.55 10.59
N SER A 427 -3.93 -26.95 10.19
CA SER A 427 -3.51 -28.35 10.22
C SER A 427 -3.49 -28.92 11.63
N ALA A 428 -3.12 -28.11 12.64
CA ALA A 428 -3.18 -28.49 14.05
C ALA A 428 -4.63 -28.64 14.54
N ALA A 429 -5.50 -27.67 14.24
CA ALA A 429 -6.92 -27.71 14.62
C ALA A 429 -7.65 -28.94 14.04
N GLN A 430 -7.32 -29.35 12.81
CA GLN A 430 -7.89 -30.56 12.20
C GLN A 430 -7.41 -31.85 12.88
N LYS A 431 -6.15 -31.90 13.35
CA LYS A 431 -5.59 -33.04 14.10
C LYS A 431 -6.22 -33.19 15.50
N ASP A 432 -6.61 -32.09 16.14
CA ASP A 432 -7.27 -32.13 17.45
C ASP A 432 -8.76 -32.50 17.33
N ARG A 433 -9.42 -32.08 16.25
CA ARG A 433 -10.81 -32.46 15.96
C ARG A 433 -10.96 -33.94 15.61
N SER A 434 -9.96 -34.53 14.96
CA SER A 434 -9.92 -35.99 14.67
C SER A 434 -9.57 -36.85 15.91
N LYS A 435 -9.15 -36.23 17.02
CA LYS A 435 -8.92 -36.90 18.32
C LYS A 435 -10.08 -36.76 19.31
N SER A 436 -11.07 -35.90 19.04
CA SER A 436 -12.21 -35.64 19.92
C SER A 436 -13.52 -36.27 19.42
N HIS A 437 -13.61 -37.60 19.64
CA HIS A 437 -14.80 -38.43 19.91
C HIS A 437 -15.67 -39.06 18.79
N PRO A 438 -16.35 -40.21 19.08
CA PRO A 438 -16.49 -40.89 20.40
C PRO A 438 -16.18 -42.39 20.48
N ILE A 439 -15.89 -42.80 21.73
CA ILE A 439 -16.04 -44.15 22.27
C ILE A 439 -17.54 -44.45 22.46
N GLY A 440 -18.05 -45.37 21.62
CA GLY A 440 -18.91 -46.52 21.95
C GLY A 440 -20.35 -46.33 22.46
N ILE A 441 -21.35 -46.80 21.68
CA ILE A 441 -22.35 -47.79 22.12
C ILE A 441 -22.64 -48.74 20.94
N SER A 442 -22.37 -50.03 21.18
CA SER A 442 -22.76 -51.16 20.32
C SER A 442 -24.25 -51.46 20.49
N THR A 443 -24.98 -51.66 19.38
CA THR A 443 -26.14 -52.57 19.35
C THR A 443 -26.33 -53.09 17.92
N GLN A 444 -26.34 -54.41 17.80
CA GLN A 444 -26.51 -55.21 16.58
C GLN A 444 -27.74 -54.84 15.74
N ARG A 445 -27.62 -55.00 14.42
CA ARG A 445 -28.44 -55.98 13.67
C ARG A 445 -27.87 -56.28 12.28
N ASP A 446 -27.61 -57.57 12.08
CA ASP A 446 -27.33 -58.23 10.79
C ASP A 446 -28.48 -58.07 9.79
N LEU A 447 -28.15 -58.03 8.50
CA LEU A 447 -28.67 -58.88 7.39
C LEU A 447 -28.10 -58.40 6.03
N PRO A 448 -28.02 -59.26 4.99
CA PRO A 448 -26.88 -59.31 4.07
C PRO A 448 -27.17 -58.82 2.64
N LEU A 449 -26.09 -58.43 1.93
CA LEU A 449 -26.08 -58.21 0.48
C LEU A 449 -26.29 -59.53 -0.29
N PRO A 450 -27.09 -59.54 -1.38
CA PRO A 450 -27.04 -60.61 -2.37
C PRO A 450 -25.87 -60.41 -3.34
N LYS A 451 -25.18 -61.52 -3.65
CA LYS A 451 -24.22 -61.67 -4.76
C LYS A 451 -24.94 -62.16 -6.03
N ILE A 452 -24.20 -62.11 -7.15
CA ILE A 452 -24.25 -62.91 -8.41
C ILE A 452 -24.68 -62.05 -9.64
N PRO A 453 -24.07 -62.19 -10.84
CA PRO A 453 -22.71 -62.62 -11.22
C PRO A 453 -22.03 -61.74 -12.30
N ASP A 454 -20.76 -62.03 -12.57
CA ASP A 454 -20.01 -61.64 -13.78
C ASP A 454 -20.60 -62.28 -15.05
N ASP A 455 -20.66 -61.56 -16.18
CA ASP A 455 -19.85 -61.81 -17.40
C ASP A 455 -20.37 -61.04 -18.64
N GLU A 456 -19.47 -60.85 -19.61
CA GLU A 456 -19.66 -60.48 -21.03
C GLU A 456 -19.87 -58.98 -21.39
N GLY A 457 -18.88 -58.44 -22.09
CA GLY A 457 -18.77 -57.03 -22.46
C GLY A 457 -19.47 -56.65 -23.76
N PHE A 458 -19.66 -55.34 -23.97
CA PHE A 458 -19.74 -54.70 -25.29
C PHE A 458 -19.52 -53.18 -25.14
N SER A 459 -18.60 -52.66 -25.95
CA SER A 459 -18.45 -51.31 -26.52
C SER A 459 -18.92 -50.07 -25.75
N GLN A 460 -17.95 -49.22 -25.39
CA GLN A 460 -18.15 -47.87 -24.87
C GLN A 460 -18.53 -46.91 -26.02
N GLU A 461 -19.80 -46.48 -26.07
CA GLU A 461 -20.31 -45.49 -27.03
C GLU A 461 -20.12 -44.07 -26.47
N SER A 462 -19.52 -43.19 -27.26
CA SER A 462 -19.27 -41.77 -26.94
C SER A 462 -20.58 -40.96 -26.92
N PRO A 463 -20.70 -39.93 -26.06
CA PRO A 463 -21.91 -39.09 -26.01
C PRO A 463 -22.08 -38.24 -27.28
N PRO A 464 -23.32 -37.93 -27.71
CA PRO A 464 -23.58 -37.28 -28.99
C PRO A 464 -23.25 -35.78 -28.99
N ASP A 465 -22.73 -35.32 -30.13
CA ASP A 465 -22.46 -33.92 -30.46
C ASP A 465 -23.75 -33.09 -30.52
N PHE A 466 -23.76 -31.96 -29.80
CA PHE A 466 -24.83 -30.97 -29.85
C PHE A 466 -24.70 -30.13 -31.13
N ILE A 467 -25.59 -30.32 -32.10
CA ILE A 467 -25.69 -29.49 -33.32
C ILE A 467 -26.74 -28.38 -33.08
N PRO A 468 -26.40 -27.09 -33.20
CA PRO A 468 -27.39 -26.01 -33.14
C PRO A 468 -28.19 -25.90 -34.46
N PRO A 469 -29.46 -25.45 -34.42
CA PRO A 469 -30.33 -25.39 -35.59
C PRO A 469 -29.96 -24.23 -36.55
N PRO A 470 -30.28 -24.35 -37.85
CA PRO A 470 -29.93 -23.36 -38.87
C PRO A 470 -30.78 -22.08 -38.78
N PRO A 471 -30.25 -20.92 -39.18
CA PRO A 471 -30.98 -19.65 -39.20
C PRO A 471 -32.08 -19.66 -40.28
N GLY A 472 -33.30 -19.33 -39.86
CA GLY A 472 -34.46 -19.21 -40.74
C GLY A 472 -34.33 -18.08 -41.75
N HIS A 473 -34.62 -18.38 -43.01
CA HIS A 473 -34.80 -17.42 -44.08
C HIS A 473 -36.01 -16.52 -43.80
N THR A 474 -35.82 -15.20 -43.83
CA THR A 474 -36.89 -14.23 -44.05
C THR A 474 -36.74 -13.69 -45.48
N HIS A 475 -37.74 -14.01 -46.30
CA HIS A 475 -38.01 -13.36 -47.57
C HIS A 475 -38.81 -12.07 -47.31
N ILE A 476 -38.27 -10.92 -47.71
CA ILE A 476 -38.78 -9.96 -48.72
C ILE A 476 -37.86 -8.75 -48.70
#